data_AF-B7PLX8-F1
#
_entry.id   AF-B7PLX8-F1
#
_cell.length_a   1.000
_cell.length_b   1.000
_cell.length_c   1.000
_cell.angle_alpha   90.00
_cell.angle_beta   90.00
_cell.angle_gamma   90.00
#
_symmetry.space_group_name_H-M   'P 1'
#
loop_
_entity.id
_entity.type
_entity.pdbx_description
1 polymer ?
#
loop_
_entity_poly.entity_id
_entity_poly.type
_entity_poly.pdbx_seq_one_letter_code
_entity_poly.pdbx_strand_id
1 'polypeptide(L)' 'QEIAAILISFDRHEEWLSREVKIRPKSGSMLLYSRKRVRYRRDGYCWKKRKDGKTTREDHMKLKVQGTE' A
#
# COMPACT_ATOMS: atom_id res chain seq x y z
N GLN A 1 15.53 -2.97 4.19
CA GLN A 1 15.95 -1.75 4.91
C GLN A 1 15.25 -0.51 4.34
N GLU A 2 15.15 -0.37 3.02
CA GLU A 2 14.50 0.79 2.35
C GLU A 2 13.04 1.02 2.73
N ILE A 3 12.19 -0.02 2.69
CA ILE A 3 10.77 0.11 3.07
C ILE A 3 10.61 0.57 4.53
N ALA A 4 11.48 0.09 5.43
CA ALA A 4 11.48 0.50 6.83
C ALA A 4 11.78 2.00 6.96
N ALA A 5 12.79 2.49 6.23
CA ALA A 5 13.15 3.91 6.22
C ALA A 5 11.99 4.78 5.71
N ILE A 6 11.32 4.36 4.63
CA ILE A 6 10.14 5.05 4.09
C ILE A 6 9.02 5.11 5.14
N LEU A 7 8.72 3.97 5.77
CA LEU A 7 7.63 3.85 6.75
C LEU A 7 7.93 4.49 8.11
N ILE A 8 9.19 4.76 8.44
CA ILE A 8 9.57 5.46 9.68
C ILE A 8 9.60 6.97 9.47
N SER A 9 9.99 7.44 8.28
CA SER A 9 10.18 8.86 8.00
C SER A 9 8.98 9.54 7.32
N PHE A 10 7.88 8.81 7.05
CA PHE A 10 6.76 9.33 6.25
C PHE A 10 6.11 10.60 6.82
N ASP A 11 6.18 10.80 8.14
CA ASP A 11 5.61 11.96 8.84
C ASP A 11 6.36 13.25 8.52
N ARG A 12 7.66 13.16 8.21
CA ARG A 12 8.52 14.27 7.78
C ARG A 12 8.46 14.51 6.26
N HIS A 13 7.83 13.59 5.53
CA HIS A 13 7.78 13.56 4.06
C HIS A 13 6.35 13.38 3.57
N GLU A 14 5.49 14.36 3.87
CA GLU A 14 4.07 14.29 3.48
C GLU A 14 3.88 14.18 1.96
N GLU A 15 4.83 14.67 1.17
CA GLU A 15 4.84 14.57 -0.28
C GLU A 15 4.95 13.13 -0.81
N TRP A 16 5.46 12.19 -0.03
CA TRP A 16 5.49 10.77 -0.39
C TRP A 16 4.10 10.13 -0.31
N LEU A 17 3.20 10.70 0.50
CA LEU A 17 1.84 10.21 0.65
C LEU A 17 1.01 10.56 -0.59
N SER A 18 0.57 9.52 -1.29
CA SER A 18 -0.42 9.68 -2.33
C SER A 18 -1.78 10.01 -1.70
N ARG A 19 -2.25 11.24 -1.92
CA ARG A 19 -3.53 11.74 -1.37
C ARG A 19 -4.76 11.24 -2.13
N GLU A 20 -4.56 10.75 -3.35
CA GLU A 20 -5.61 10.25 -4.24
C GLU A 20 -5.21 8.92 -4.87
N VAL A 21 -6.21 8.11 -5.22
CA VAL A 21 -5.98 6.83 -5.89
C VAL A 21 -5.40 7.07 -7.29
N LYS A 22 -4.27 6.46 -7.60
CA LYS A 22 -3.71 6.45 -8.96
C LYS A 22 -4.42 5.38 -9.80
N ILE A 23 -4.98 5.77 -10.94
CA ILE A 23 -5.65 4.85 -11.86
C ILE A 23 -4.61 4.16 -12.76
N ARG A 24 -4.59 2.82 -12.75
CA ARG A 24 -3.69 1.98 -13.54
C ARG A 24 -2.24 2.49 -13.57
N PRO A 25 -1.59 2.65 -12.40
CA PRO A 25 -0.20 3.10 -12.33
C PRO A 25 0.71 2.23 -13.20
N LYS A 26 1.80 2.83 -13.71
CA LYS A 26 2.79 2.13 -14.53
C LYS A 26 3.41 0.96 -13.74
N SER A 27 3.77 -0.12 -14.42
CA SER A 27 4.50 -1.25 -13.82
C SER A 27 5.75 -0.75 -13.08
N GLY A 28 5.99 -1.26 -11.87
CA GLY A 28 7.09 -0.84 -11.00
C GLY A 28 6.79 0.38 -10.11
N SER A 29 5.59 0.97 -10.19
CA SER A 29 5.21 2.06 -9.29
C SER A 29 5.14 1.60 -7.83
N MET A 30 5.72 2.40 -6.94
CA MET A 30 5.58 2.27 -5.49
C MET A 30 4.75 3.44 -4.96
N LEU A 31 3.68 3.15 -4.20
CA LEU A 31 2.74 4.16 -3.72
C LEU A 31 2.53 3.99 -2.22
N LEU A 32 2.68 5.07 -1.47
CA LEU A 32 2.40 5.11 -0.04
C LEU A 32 1.05 5.77 0.21
N TYR A 33 0.14 5.04 0.86
CA TYR A 33 -1.22 5.49 1.14
C TYR A 33 -1.53 5.41 2.64
N SER A 34 -2.24 6.42 3.14
CA SER A 34 -2.98 6.26 4.40
C SER A 34 -4.28 5.50 4.15
N ARG A 35 -4.40 4.28 4.70
CA ARG A 35 -5.61 3.45 4.60
C ARG A 35 -6.87 4.13 5.17
N LYS A 36 -6.70 5.13 6.06
CA LYS A 36 -7.81 5.92 6.62
C LYS A 36 -8.35 6.95 5.64
N ARG A 37 -7.50 7.45 4.73
CA ARG A 37 -7.82 8.56 3.81
C ARG A 37 -8.14 8.08 2.40
N VAL A 38 -7.49 7.01 1.93
CA VAL A 38 -7.55 6.59 0.53
C VAL A 38 -8.09 5.18 0.38
N ARG A 39 -9.12 5.03 -0.48
CA ARG A 39 -9.66 3.73 -0.90
C ARG A 39 -8.86 3.19 -2.09
N TYR A 40 -7.62 2.77 -1.86
CA TYR A 40 -6.64 2.38 -2.89
C TYR A 40 -7.13 1.34 -3.91
N ARG A 41 -8.10 0.48 -3.55
CA ARG A 41 -8.71 -0.52 -4.44
C ARG A 41 -9.58 0.05 -5.58
N ARG A 42 -9.78 1.37 -5.65
CA ARG A 42 -10.50 2.05 -6.74
C ARG A 42 -9.56 2.54 -7.84
N ASP A 43 -8.48 1.80 -8.10
CA ASP A 43 -7.40 2.14 -9.03
C ASP A 43 -7.66 1.67 -10.47
N GLY A 44 -8.85 1.16 -10.77
CA GLY A 44 -9.24 0.75 -12.11
C GLY A 44 -8.73 -0.63 -12.54
N TYR A 45 -8.17 -1.42 -11.61
CA TYR A 45 -7.89 -2.84 -11.81
C TYR A 45 -9.05 -3.73 -11.35
N CYS A 46 -9.19 -4.89 -12.01
CA CYS A 46 -10.07 -5.95 -11.57
C CYS A 46 -9.38 -6.80 -10.49
N TRP A 47 -9.54 -6.39 -9.23
CA TRP A 47 -8.97 -7.07 -8.08
C TRP A 47 -9.52 -8.50 -7.92
N LYS A 48 -8.62 -9.49 -7.87
CA LYS A 48 -8.99 -10.90 -7.62
C LYS A 48 -9.59 -11.03 -6.23
N LYS A 49 -10.65 -11.81 -6.08
CA LYS A 49 -11.25 -12.13 -4.78
C LYS A 49 -10.75 -13.48 -4.24
N ARG A 50 -10.88 -13.69 -2.92
CA ARG A 50 -10.71 -15.00 -2.28
C ARG A 50 -11.80 -15.98 -2.75
N LYS A 51 -11.66 -17.26 -2.41
CA LYS A 51 -12.57 -18.34 -2.84
C LYS A 51 -14.03 -18.09 -2.46
N ASP A 52 -14.27 -17.39 -1.36
CA ASP A 52 -15.61 -17.03 -0.87
C ASP A 52 -16.24 -15.82 -1.58
N GLY A 53 -15.50 -15.13 -2.47
CA GLY A 53 -15.97 -13.96 -3.20
C GLY A 53 -16.22 -12.71 -2.36
N LYS A 54 -15.93 -12.74 -1.05
CA LYS A 54 -16.20 -11.62 -0.14
C LYS A 54 -15.04 -10.65 -0.06
N THR A 55 -13.83 -11.18 0.08
CA THR A 55 -12.62 -10.37 0.32
C THR A 55 -11.71 -10.32 -0.90
N THR A 56 -11.07 -9.18 -1.13
CA THR A 56 -10.00 -9.07 -2.12
C THR A 56 -8.83 -9.95 -1.69
N ARG A 57 -8.24 -10.69 -2.64
CA ARG A 57 -7.00 -11.42 -2.44
C ARG A 57 -5.85 -10.42 -2.48
N GLU A 58 -5.23 -10.20 -1.32
CA GLU A 58 -4.07 -9.34 -1.15
C GLU A 58 -2.97 -10.14 -0.44
N ASP A 59 -1.73 -9.86 -0.79
CA ASP A 59 -0.56 -10.36 -0.08
C ASP A 59 -0.11 -9.29 0.91
N HIS A 60 -0.01 -9.66 2.18
CA HIS A 60 0.38 -8.77 3.26
C HIS A 60 1.75 -9.21 3.77
N MET A 61 2.66 -8.25 3.95
CA MET A 61 3.95 -8.50 4.58
C MET A 61 4.01 -7.78 5.93
N LYS A 62 4.48 -8.48 6.96
CA LYS A 62 4.89 -7.84 8.22
C LYS A 62 6.38 -7.52 8.14
N LEU A 63 6.73 -6.26 8.35
CA LEU A 63 8.11 -5.84 8.36
C LEU A 63 8.74 -6.22 9.70
N LYS A 64 9.74 -7.12 9.69
CA LYS A 64 10.52 -7.45 10.89
C LYS A 64 11.63 -6.43 11.07
N VAL A 65 11.68 -5.76 12.22
CA VAL A 65 12.73 -4.80 12.55
C VAL A 65 13.40 -5.28 13.85
N GLN A 66 14.71 -5.50 13.80
CA GLN A 66 15.52 -5.98 14.94
C GLN A 66 14.96 -7.25 15.63
N GLY A 67 14.38 -8.18 14.87
CA GLY A 67 13.93 -9.47 15.39
C GLY A 67 12.58 -9.46 16.12
N THR A 68 11.89 -8.32 16.17
CA THR A 68 10.54 -8.22 16.76
C THR A 68 9.50 -8.10 15.64
N GLU A 69 8.42 -8.89 15.73
CA GLU A 69 7.24 -8.82 14.83
C GLU A 69 6.24 -7.73 15.24
#